data_AF-A0A966T2P6-F1
#
_entry.id   AF-A0A966T2P6-F1
#
_cell.length_a   1.000
_cell.length_b   1.000
_cell.length_c   1.000
_cell.angle_alpha   90.00
_cell.angle_beta   90.00
_cell.angle_gamma   90.00
#
_symmetry.space_group_name_H-M   'P 1'
#
loop_
_entity.id
_entity.type
_entity.pdbx_description
1 polymer ?
#
loop_
_entity_poly.entity_id
_entity_poly.type
_entity_poly.pdbx_seq_one_letter_code
_entity_poly.pdbx_strand_id
1 'polypeptide(L)'
;MQLNAFDPITLALALALLALVPTIVVISTTFLKIAVVMSLVRNALGIQQIPPNLALYGLALILTFYIMAPIGQRIFEEVAADPAAPAERVTEALRAAGVSFEVETIERVKPGGDGYGTPQRSAAPPPR
;
A
#
# COMPACT_ATOMS: atom_id res chain seq x y z
N MET A 1 39.38 0.65 -23.13
CA MET A 1 38.09 1.38 -23.22
C MET A 1 38.26 2.65 -22.41
N GLN A 2 38.45 3.79 -23.08
CA GLN A 2 38.47 5.08 -22.41
C GLN A 2 37.06 5.30 -21.86
N LEU A 3 36.94 5.36 -20.53
CA LEU A 3 35.72 5.78 -19.86
C LEU A 3 35.54 7.26 -20.14
N ASN A 4 34.86 7.57 -21.23
CA ASN A 4 34.30 8.89 -21.42
C ASN A 4 33.16 9.01 -20.40
N ALA A 5 33.51 9.45 -19.18
CA ALA A 5 32.59 9.54 -18.04
C ALA A 5 31.36 10.43 -18.28
N PHE A 6 31.26 11.03 -19.46
CA PHE A 6 30.24 11.96 -19.89
C PHE A 6 29.73 11.63 -21.30
N ASP A 7 29.51 10.35 -21.61
CA ASP A 7 28.68 10.01 -22.77
C ASP A 7 27.26 10.55 -22.51
N PRO A 8 26.80 11.57 -23.26
CA PRO A 8 25.54 12.27 -22.97
C PRO A 8 24.33 11.33 -23.05
N ILE A 9 24.44 10.24 -23.82
CA ILE A 9 23.42 9.20 -23.93
C ILE A 9 23.32 8.40 -22.64
N THR A 10 24.45 7.98 -22.06
CA THR A 10 24.49 7.25 -20.78
C THR A 10 23.97 8.10 -19.64
N LEU A 11 24.34 9.39 -19.62
CA LEU A 11 23.86 10.34 -18.62
C LEU A 11 22.35 10.61 -18.78
N ALA A 12 21.86 10.77 -20.00
CA ALA A 12 20.43 10.91 -20.27
C ALA A 12 19.64 9.67 -19.82
N LEU A 13 20.16 8.47 -20.10
CA LEU A 13 19.54 7.21 -19.69
C LEU A 13 19.52 7.06 -18.17
N ALA A 14 20.63 7.39 -17.49
CA ALA A 14 20.72 7.33 -16.03
C ALA A 14 19.74 8.31 -15.35
N LEU A 15 19.63 9.55 -15.86
CA LEU A 15 18.67 10.53 -15.35
C LEU A 15 17.22 10.12 -15.61
N ALA A 16 16.94 9.52 -16.76
CA ALA A 16 15.60 9.00 -17.07
C ALA A 16 15.19 7.89 -16.08
N LEU A 17 16.09 6.96 -15.77
CA LEU A 17 15.86 5.92 -14.77
C LEU A 17 15.70 6.50 -13.36
N LEU A 18 16.54 7.47 -12.98
CA LEU A 18 16.46 8.14 -11.68
C LEU A 18 15.16 8.93 -11.51
N ALA A 19 14.67 9.58 -12.57
CA ALA A 19 13.40 10.30 -12.56
C ALA A 19 12.18 9.39 -12.36
N LEU A 20 12.30 8.09 -12.66
CA LEU A 20 11.26 7.09 -12.46
C LEU A 20 11.16 6.62 -11.00
N VAL A 21 12.25 6.70 -10.23
CA VAL A 21 12.29 6.29 -8.82
C VAL A 21 11.22 7.01 -7.97
N PRO A 22 11.11 8.35 -7.97
CA PRO A 22 10.12 9.04 -7.13
C PRO A 22 8.68 8.72 -7.54
N THR A 23 8.39 8.47 -8.83
CA THR A 23 7.03 8.15 -9.27
C THR A 23 6.60 6.77 -8.77
N ILE A 24 7.50 5.79 -8.80
CA ILE A 24 7.24 4.44 -8.25
C ILE A 24 7.01 4.52 -6.74
N VAL A 25 7.81 5.29 -6.00
CA VAL A 25 7.64 5.48 -4.54
C VAL A 25 6.25 6.07 -4.23
N VAL A 26 5.80 7.05 -5.01
CA VAL A 26 4.50 7.70 -4.82
C VAL A 26 3.33 6.74 -5.08
N ILE A 27 3.43 5.87 -6.09
CA ILE A 27 2.37 4.92 -6.47
C ILE A 27 2.35 3.68 -5.56
N SER A 28 3.51 3.24 -5.09
CA SER A 28 3.64 2.06 -4.20
C SER A 28 3.28 2.33 -2.75
N THR A 29 3.15 3.59 -2.36
CA THR A 29 2.82 4.00 -0.98
C THR A 29 1.36 4.41 -0.82
N THR A 30 0.93 4.70 0.41
CA THR A 30 -0.42 5.18 0.71
C THR A 30 -0.69 6.61 0.23
N PHE A 31 0.32 7.32 -0.30
CA PHE A 31 0.17 8.68 -0.79
C PHE A 31 -0.96 8.80 -1.82
N LEU A 32 -1.00 7.91 -2.81
CA LEU A 32 -2.01 7.95 -3.87
C LEU A 32 -3.43 7.83 -3.30
N LYS A 33 -3.66 6.91 -2.36
CA LYS A 33 -4.96 6.73 -1.70
C LYS A 33 -5.39 8.00 -0.95
N ILE A 34 -4.50 8.58 -0.15
CA ILE A 34 -4.79 9.78 0.63
C ILE A 34 -5.07 10.97 -0.29
N ALA A 35 -4.23 11.19 -1.32
CA ALA A 35 -4.40 12.28 -2.27
C ALA A 35 -5.72 12.19 -3.04
N VAL A 36 -6.11 10.99 -3.48
CA VAL A 36 -7.40 10.75 -4.16
C VAL A 36 -8.57 11.03 -3.23
N VAL A 37 -8.56 10.51 -1.99
CA VAL A 37 -9.64 10.77 -1.03
C VAL A 37 -9.77 12.27 -0.73
N MET A 38 -8.65 12.97 -0.50
CA MET A 38 -8.65 14.42 -0.28
C MET A 38 -9.20 15.20 -1.50
N SER A 39 -8.89 14.76 -2.72
CA SER A 39 -9.42 15.34 -3.96
C SER A 39 -10.92 15.10 -4.10
N LEU A 40 -11.40 13.90 -3.78
CA LEU A 40 -12.83 13.57 -3.78
C LEU A 40 -13.59 14.42 -2.75
N VAL A 41 -13.03 14.60 -1.54
CA VAL A 41 -13.62 15.47 -0.51
C VAL A 41 -13.70 16.92 -1.01
N ARG A 42 -12.66 17.44 -1.66
CA ARG A 42 -12.72 18.78 -2.26
C ARG A 42 -13.84 18.90 -3.29
N ASN A 43 -13.99 17.93 -4.18
CA ASN A 43 -15.05 17.94 -5.19
C ASN A 43 -16.43 17.86 -4.54
N ALA A 44 -16.57 17.07 -3.46
CA ALA A 44 -17.82 16.94 -2.71
C ALA A 44 -18.24 18.23 -2.00
N LEU A 45 -17.29 19.10 -1.61
CA LEU A 45 -17.59 20.39 -0.98
C LEU A 45 -18.13 21.44 -1.97
N GLY A 46 -18.09 21.20 -3.29
CA GLY A 46 -18.68 22.09 -4.30
C GLY A 46 -17.99 23.47 -4.44
N ILE A 47 -16.84 23.66 -3.79
CA ILE A 47 -16.06 24.92 -3.76
C ILE A 47 -14.83 24.81 -4.66
N GLN A 48 -14.65 25.76 -5.60
CA GLN A 48 -13.70 25.57 -6.70
C GLN A 48 -12.22 25.85 -6.39
N GLN A 49 -11.87 26.48 -5.27
CA GLN A 49 -10.49 26.94 -5.03
C GLN A 49 -10.00 26.76 -3.59
N ILE A 50 -10.88 26.33 -2.69
CA ILE A 50 -10.57 26.11 -1.28
C ILE A 50 -10.77 24.61 -1.04
N PRO A 51 -9.77 23.82 -0.61
CA PRO A 51 -8.35 24.11 -0.39
C PRO A 51 -7.48 23.97 -1.67
N PRO A 52 -6.34 24.69 -1.77
CA PRO A 52 -5.45 24.62 -2.94
C PRO A 52 -4.76 23.25 -3.06
N ASN A 53 -4.50 22.80 -4.30
CA ASN A 53 -3.88 21.49 -4.58
C ASN A 53 -2.57 21.28 -3.80
N LEU A 54 -1.75 22.33 -3.71
CA LEU A 54 -0.47 22.28 -3.01
C LEU A 54 -0.64 21.99 -1.52
N ALA A 55 -1.67 22.56 -0.88
CA ALA A 55 -1.96 22.27 0.52
C ALA A 55 -2.48 20.84 0.72
N LEU A 56 -3.34 20.36 -0.18
CA LEU A 56 -3.85 18.98 -0.14
C LEU A 56 -2.72 17.96 -0.28
N TYR A 57 -1.81 18.17 -1.25
CA TYR A 57 -0.66 17.29 -1.45
C TYR A 57 0.37 17.41 -0.33
N GLY A 58 0.59 18.60 0.22
CA GLY A 58 1.45 18.80 1.40
C GLY A 58 0.93 18.04 2.62
N LEU A 59 -0.37 18.12 2.90
CA LEU A 59 -1.01 17.36 3.97
C LEU A 59 -0.93 15.85 3.72
N ALA A 60 -1.16 15.41 2.48
CA ALA A 60 -1.06 14.02 2.08
C ALA A 60 0.35 13.44 2.28
N LEU A 61 1.41 14.21 1.96
CA LEU A 61 2.79 13.78 2.19
C LEU A 61 3.10 13.60 3.68
N ILE A 62 2.71 14.55 4.53
CA ILE A 62 2.95 14.47 5.97
C ILE A 62 2.26 13.24 6.57
N LEU A 63 0.99 13.01 6.23
CA LEU A 63 0.26 11.82 6.66
C LEU A 63 0.87 10.53 6.11
N THR A 64 1.37 10.55 4.87
CA THR A 64 2.04 9.39 4.27
C THR A 64 3.28 9.02 5.07
N PHE A 65 4.15 9.98 5.40
CA PHE A 65 5.34 9.71 6.21
C PHE A 65 4.98 9.16 7.60
N TYR A 66 3.93 9.70 8.23
CA TYR A 66 3.45 9.21 9.52
C TYR A 66 2.99 7.74 9.45
N ILE A 67 2.19 7.38 8.43
CA ILE A 67 1.68 6.01 8.24
C ILE A 67 2.80 5.06 7.79
N MET A 68 3.78 5.55 7.02
CA MET A 68 4.89 4.74 6.49
C MET A 68 6.07 4.57 7.44
N ALA A 69 6.11 5.30 8.57
CA ALA A 69 7.18 5.17 9.57
C ALA A 69 7.54 3.72 9.95
N PRO A 70 6.59 2.82 10.32
CA PRO A 70 6.93 1.44 10.67
C PRO A 70 7.42 0.62 9.48
N ILE A 71 6.87 0.83 8.28
CA ILE A 71 7.30 0.14 7.06
C ILE A 71 8.75 0.53 6.72
N GLY A 72 9.09 1.82 6.81
CA GLY A 72 10.44 2.32 6.58
C GLY A 72 11.44 1.74 7.57
N GLN A 73 11.07 1.59 8.84
CA GLN A 73 11.92 0.96 9.85
C GLN A 73 12.19 -0.51 9.55
N ARG A 74 11.16 -1.28 9.17
CA ARG A 74 11.33 -2.70 8.77
C ARG A 74 12.24 -2.86 7.57
N ILE A 75 12.05 -2.02 6.54
CA ILE A 75 12.90 -2.04 5.35
C ILE A 75 14.34 -1.66 5.73
N PHE A 76 14.53 -0.66 6.58
CA PHE A 76 15.86 -0.23 7.02
C PHE A 76 16.58 -1.33 7.82
N GLU A 77 15.89 -2.01 8.74
CA GLU A 77 16.43 -3.14 9.52
C GLU A 77 16.89 -4.29 8.61
N GLU A 78 16.07 -4.67 7.62
CA GLU A 78 16.41 -5.75 6.67
C GLU A 78 17.56 -5.36 5.73
N VAL A 79 17.55 -4.14 5.18
CA VAL A 79 18.60 -3.64 4.28
C VAL A 79 19.92 -3.44 5.02
N ALA A 80 19.88 -3.04 6.30
CA ALA A 80 21.07 -2.90 7.14
C ALA A 80 21.71 -4.26 7.46
N ALA A 81 20.93 -5.33 7.54
CA ALA A 81 21.45 -6.67 7.78
C ALA A 81 22.16 -7.26 6.55
N ASP A 82 21.67 -6.97 5.33
CA ASP A 82 22.27 -7.42 4.09
C ASP A 82 21.94 -6.48 2.90
N PRO A 83 22.87 -5.58 2.52
CA PRO A 83 22.66 -4.62 1.43
C PRO A 83 22.53 -5.26 0.04
N ALA A 84 22.93 -6.53 -0.12
CA ALA A 84 22.85 -7.27 -1.37
C ALA A 84 21.67 -8.27 -1.40
N ALA A 85 20.86 -8.31 -0.33
CA ALA A 85 19.75 -9.23 -0.25
C ALA A 85 18.73 -8.98 -1.38
N PRO A 86 18.28 -10.03 -2.08
CA PRO A 86 17.27 -9.91 -3.12
C PRO A 86 15.95 -9.40 -2.53
N ALA A 87 15.19 -8.62 -3.32
CA ALA A 87 13.90 -8.02 -2.92
C ALA A 87 12.87 -9.05 -2.40
N GLU A 88 13.06 -10.33 -2.71
CA GLU A 88 12.29 -11.46 -2.18
C GLU A 88 12.41 -11.60 -0.66
N ARG A 89 13.59 -11.37 -0.07
CA ARG A 89 13.78 -11.45 1.40
C ARG A 89 13.03 -10.36 2.14
N VAL A 90 13.01 -9.14 1.60
CA VAL A 90 12.19 -8.05 2.12
C VAL A 90 10.69 -8.41 2.02
N THR A 91 10.27 -9.01 0.90
CA THR A 91 8.89 -9.45 0.71
C THR A 91 8.48 -10.56 1.68
N GLU A 92 9.39 -11.49 1.98
CA GLU A 92 9.18 -12.59 2.94
C GLU A 92 9.17 -12.10 4.39
N ALA A 93 10.06 -11.17 4.75
CA ALA A 93 10.08 -10.52 6.05
C ALA A 93 8.79 -9.71 6.32
N LEU A 94 8.30 -8.95 5.32
CA LEU A 94 7.03 -8.23 5.44
C LEU A 94 5.82 -9.18 5.56
N ARG A 95 5.86 -10.34 4.88
CA ARG A 95 4.82 -11.37 4.98
C ARG A 95 4.84 -12.08 6.34
N ALA A 96 6.02 -12.43 6.84
CA ALA A 96 6.20 -13.07 8.14
C ALA A 96 5.84 -12.13 9.32
N ALA A 97 6.05 -10.82 9.15
CA ALA A 97 5.72 -9.80 10.15
C ALA A 97 4.21 -9.49 10.25
N GLY A 98 3.33 -10.19 9.51
CA GLY A 98 1.88 -9.99 9.58
C GLY A 98 1.42 -8.66 8.98
N VAL A 99 2.28 -7.95 8.24
CA VAL A 99 1.94 -6.72 7.52
C VAL A 99 1.24 -7.03 6.18
N SER A 100 0.71 -8.24 6.05
CA SER A 100 -0.23 -8.63 5.02
C SER A 100 -1.54 -7.89 5.24
N PHE A 101 -1.74 -6.86 4.40
CA PHE A 101 -3.02 -6.28 4.01
C PHE A 101 -4.20 -7.23 4.33
N GLU A 102 -4.87 -7.01 5.47
CA GLU A 102 -6.09 -7.67 5.96
C GLU A 102 -6.32 -9.14 5.55
N VAL A 103 -5.80 -10.13 6.30
CA VAL A 103 -6.53 -11.40 6.56
C VAL A 103 -6.10 -12.04 7.91
N GLU A 104 -6.19 -11.32 9.03
CA GLU A 104 -6.19 -11.95 10.37
C GLU A 104 -7.59 -11.92 10.99
N THR A 105 -8.60 -12.29 10.19
CA THR A 105 -9.98 -12.46 10.71
C THR A 105 -10.49 -13.90 10.50
N ILE A 106 -9.86 -14.71 9.64
CA ILE A 106 -10.38 -16.06 9.33
C ILE A 106 -9.77 -17.16 10.22
N GLU A 107 -8.61 -16.95 10.86
CA GLU A 107 -7.94 -18.01 11.63
C GLU A 107 -8.24 -18.01 13.14
N ARG A 108 -8.89 -16.96 13.66
CA ARG A 108 -9.39 -16.94 15.07
C ARG A 108 -10.76 -17.60 15.23
N VAL A 109 -11.36 -18.14 14.16
CA VAL A 109 -12.50 -19.05 14.29
C VAL A 109 -11.97 -20.43 14.61
N LYS A 110 -11.71 -20.65 15.91
CA LYS A 110 -11.76 -21.97 16.51
C LYS A 110 -13.08 -22.62 16.05
N PRO A 111 -13.08 -23.77 15.35
CA PRO A 111 -14.30 -24.54 15.18
C PRO A 111 -14.61 -25.20 16.53
N GLY A 112 -15.00 -24.39 17.50
CA GLY A 112 -15.69 -24.84 18.70
C GLY A 112 -17.12 -25.09 18.29
N GLY A 113 -17.59 -26.32 18.45
CA GLY A 113 -18.89 -26.74 17.98
C GLY A 113 -20.04 -25.99 18.65
N ASP A 114 -20.89 -25.38 17.84
CA ASP A 114 -22.21 -24.92 18.22
C ASP A 114 -23.12 -24.68 17.00
N GLY A 115 -24.03 -25.63 16.78
CA GLY A 115 -25.45 -25.26 16.68
C GLY A 115 -25.96 -24.60 15.41
N TYR A 116 -25.37 -24.82 14.23
CA TYR A 116 -26.07 -24.53 12.97
C TYR A 116 -27.23 -25.52 12.78
N GLY A 117 -28.38 -25.15 13.33
CA GLY A 117 -29.64 -25.86 13.18
C GLY A 117 -29.98 -26.08 11.71
N THR A 118 -30.14 -27.34 11.35
CA THR A 118 -30.70 -27.76 10.07
C THR A 118 -32.03 -27.04 9.86
N PRO A 119 -32.29 -26.41 8.69
CA PRO A 119 -33.56 -25.75 8.44
C PRO A 119 -34.69 -26.77 8.61
N GLN A 120 -35.56 -26.55 9.61
CA GLN A 120 -36.78 -27.33 9.77
C GLN A 120 -37.57 -27.22 8.47
N ARG A 121 -37.79 -28.38 7.83
CA ARG A 121 -38.75 -28.58 6.75
C ARG A 121 -40.12 -28.13 7.25
N SER A 122 -40.43 -26.86 6.99
CA SER A 122 -41.75 -26.28 7.17
C SER A 122 -42.69 -26.93 6.16
N ALA A 123 -43.53 -27.81 6.69
CA ALA A 123 -44.86 -28.21 6.25
C ALA A 123 -45.20 -28.02 4.75
N ALA A 124 -45.21 -29.12 4.01
CA ALA A 124 -46.09 -29.23 2.85
C ALA A 124 -47.55 -29.26 3.35
N PRO A 125 -48.48 -28.49 2.77
CA PRO A 125 -49.87 -28.49 3.21
C PRO A 125 -50.55 -29.83 2.84
N PRO A 126 -51.44 -30.37 3.70
CA PRO A 126 -52.12 -31.62 3.41
C PRO A 126 -53.09 -31.48 2.22
N PRO A 127 -53.20 -32.48 1.34
CA PRO A 127 -54.25 -32.53 0.33
C PRO A 127 -55.63 -32.72 1.01
N ARG A 128 -56.65 -32.05 0.45
CA ARG A 128 -58.04 -32.06 0.90
C ARG A 128 -58.68 -33.44 0.90
#